data_AF-A0A3D1KM11-F1
#
_entry.id   AF-A0A3D1KM11-F1
#
_cell.length_a   1.000
_cell.length_b   1.000
_cell.length_c   1.000
_cell.angle_alpha   90.00
_cell.angle_beta   90.00
_cell.angle_gamma   90.00
#
_symmetry.space_group_name_H-M   'P 1'
#
loop_
_entity.id
_entity.type
_entity.pdbx_description
1 polymer ?
#
loop_
_entity_poly.entity_id
_entity_poly.type
_entity_poly.pdbx_seq_one_letter_code
_entity_poly.pdbx_strand_id
1 'polypeptide(L)'
;MGIQYLENYLGEDTILDAIKSFSKKYSGQNTQSDLFLNLIDTPKDIAWYKSDYLNTSKKVDYTIKKIVKKNDSLEISVLNKRNFIAPIQLYGIHNKEIVYKKWLVGIDSLTKITIPTNGFDRLSLNHEFYLPEYNLRNNWKNIDKKLFNRPVQLKFMKDIENPYYNQIFYTPEARYNFYDGLVLGMAISNKTLLNKSFQYKMIPSYGTKSNAFSGSFSLLYEYLPENKKVNRLLTGISGSSFQYAKDLTYSTFTPFALLELKRKSFRDVSNSALFTSFVMVDREKSPTQTQHIETNKYNVFNINYGYSKPNIIEDLRFSGGFQVADKFSKVSATAQYRLLTDTNRQFDFRFFAGAFLSNKTETDFFSFALDRPTDYLFQYDYLGRSETSGILSQQIIINEGGFKSKLPVAYANQWLTTINTSVGLWRWLEVYNDVGFVKNRDEKVYFAYESGVRLNFIHDILEVYFPFYSNLGWELTQPSYSTKIRFVLVISPKKIYNFAKRGFY
;
A
#
# COMPACT_ATOMS: atom_id res chain seq x y z
N MET A 1 -11.55 -16.75 19.69
CA MET A 1 -11.98 -17.14 18.34
C MET A 1 -12.03 -18.67 18.19
N GLY A 2 -10.91 -19.40 18.27
CA GLY A 2 -10.94 -20.87 18.13
C GLY A 2 -11.78 -21.61 19.18
N ILE A 3 -11.66 -21.24 20.46
CA ILE A 3 -12.47 -21.84 21.54
C ILE A 3 -13.96 -21.52 21.34
N GLN A 4 -14.30 -20.28 20.98
CA GLN A 4 -15.68 -19.86 20.69
C GLN A 4 -16.30 -20.65 19.52
N TYR A 5 -15.52 -20.95 18.48
CA TYR A 5 -15.99 -21.82 17.41
C TYR A 5 -16.23 -23.26 17.90
N LEU A 6 -15.31 -23.79 18.71
CA LEU A 6 -15.43 -25.12 19.29
C LEU A 6 -16.66 -25.23 20.22
N GLU A 7 -16.90 -24.20 21.03
CA GLU A 7 -18.09 -24.06 21.89
C GLU A 7 -19.39 -24.06 21.07
N ASN A 8 -19.44 -23.30 19.97
CA ASN A 8 -20.60 -23.33 19.06
C ASN A 8 -20.83 -24.72 18.44
N TYR A 9 -19.76 -25.45 18.13
CA TYR A 9 -19.85 -26.79 17.54
C TYR A 9 -20.24 -27.87 18.56
N LEU A 10 -19.68 -27.82 19.77
CA LEU A 10 -19.90 -28.85 20.80
C LEU A 10 -21.17 -28.60 21.61
N GLY A 11 -21.43 -27.35 21.97
CA GLY A 11 -22.39 -26.92 22.99
C GLY A 11 -21.67 -26.12 24.08
N GLU A 12 -22.36 -25.14 24.67
CA GLU A 12 -21.79 -24.19 25.64
C GLU A 12 -21.28 -24.89 26.90
N ASP A 13 -22.07 -25.82 27.44
CA ASP A 13 -21.75 -26.54 28.68
C ASP A 13 -20.44 -27.32 28.60
N THR A 14 -20.17 -27.98 27.46
CA THR A 14 -18.98 -28.83 27.28
C THR A 14 -17.67 -28.04 27.42
N ILE A 15 -17.58 -26.85 26.83
CA ILE A 15 -16.37 -26.02 26.90
C ILE A 15 -16.25 -25.35 28.25
N LEU A 16 -17.36 -24.86 28.81
CA LEU A 16 -17.37 -24.24 30.12
C LEU A 16 -16.89 -25.22 31.22
N ASP A 17 -17.35 -26.47 31.17
CA ASP A 17 -16.95 -27.50 32.13
C ASP A 17 -15.49 -27.93 31.96
N ALA A 18 -15.00 -28.00 30.71
CA ALA A 18 -13.58 -28.22 30.44
C ALA A 18 -12.71 -27.08 31.01
N ILE A 19 -13.13 -25.81 30.87
CA ILE A 19 -12.42 -24.65 31.41
C ILE A 19 -12.39 -24.70 32.95
N LYS A 20 -13.54 -24.96 33.60
CA LYS A 20 -13.62 -25.08 35.06
C LYS A 20 -12.73 -26.22 35.56
N SER A 21 -12.80 -27.38 34.93
CA SER A 21 -12.02 -28.57 35.28
C SER A 21 -10.52 -28.32 35.11
N PHE A 22 -10.12 -27.71 33.99
CA PHE A 22 -8.73 -27.35 33.72
C PHE A 22 -8.19 -26.36 34.76
N SER A 23 -8.95 -25.30 35.03
CA SER A 23 -8.57 -24.26 35.99
C SER A 23 -8.43 -24.83 37.40
N LYS A 24 -9.37 -25.68 37.83
CA LYS A 24 -9.31 -26.33 39.15
C LYS A 24 -8.13 -27.29 39.25
N LYS A 25 -7.86 -28.09 38.22
CA LYS A 25 -6.84 -29.14 38.24
C LYS A 25 -5.41 -28.61 38.14
N TYR A 26 -5.20 -27.54 37.36
CA TYR A 26 -3.86 -27.04 37.03
C TYR A 26 -3.59 -25.61 37.51
N SER A 27 -4.39 -25.08 38.44
CA SER A 27 -4.16 -23.77 39.04
C SER A 27 -2.74 -23.65 39.60
N GLY A 28 -2.05 -22.55 39.28
CA GLY A 28 -0.69 -22.27 39.76
C GLY A 28 0.42 -23.13 39.15
N GLN A 29 0.12 -23.94 38.14
CA GLN A 29 1.09 -24.83 37.48
C GLN A 29 1.42 -24.33 36.06
N ASN A 30 2.63 -24.63 35.58
CA ASN A 30 2.96 -24.48 34.16
C ASN A 30 2.28 -25.59 33.36
N THR A 31 1.47 -25.23 32.36
CA THR A 31 0.63 -26.17 31.60
C THR A 31 0.90 -26.12 30.10
N GLN A 32 0.38 -27.12 29.37
CA GLN A 32 0.36 -27.19 27.92
C GLN A 32 -1.07 -27.32 27.38
N SER A 33 -1.29 -26.89 26.14
CA SER A 33 -2.60 -26.88 25.49
C SER A 33 -3.27 -28.25 25.42
N ASP A 34 -2.49 -29.33 25.25
CA ASP A 34 -3.02 -30.69 25.14
C ASP A 34 -3.74 -31.15 26.42
N LEU A 35 -3.29 -30.67 27.58
CA LEU A 35 -3.94 -30.98 28.87
C LEU A 35 -5.36 -30.42 28.94
N PHE A 36 -5.61 -29.25 28.33
CA PHE A 36 -6.95 -28.69 28.20
C PHE A 36 -7.79 -29.50 27.20
N LEU A 37 -7.22 -29.82 26.04
CA LEU A 37 -7.90 -30.57 24.98
C LEU A 37 -8.30 -32.00 25.38
N ASN A 38 -7.67 -32.58 26.41
CA ASN A 38 -8.00 -33.89 26.96
C ASN A 38 -9.14 -33.83 28.00
N LEU A 39 -9.50 -32.64 28.49
CA LEU A 39 -10.63 -32.43 29.41
C LEU A 39 -11.94 -32.11 28.66
N ILE A 40 -11.90 -32.01 27.34
CA ILE A 40 -13.10 -31.80 26.52
C ILE A 40 -13.74 -33.16 26.29
N ASP A 41 -14.77 -33.47 27.09
CA ASP A 41 -15.54 -34.71 26.96
C ASP A 41 -16.67 -34.51 25.94
N THR A 42 -16.59 -35.20 24.80
CA THR A 42 -17.55 -35.06 23.71
C THR A 42 -17.60 -36.30 22.82
N PRO A 43 -18.80 -36.72 22.38
CA PRO A 43 -18.94 -37.77 21.37
C PRO A 43 -18.67 -37.26 19.94
N LYS A 44 -18.62 -35.93 19.72
CA LYS A 44 -18.31 -35.33 18.42
C LYS A 44 -16.81 -35.36 18.15
N ASP A 45 -16.43 -35.70 16.91
CA ASP A 45 -15.03 -35.65 16.48
C ASP A 45 -14.50 -34.20 16.41
N ILE A 46 -13.38 -33.98 17.10
CA ILE A 46 -12.64 -32.72 17.17
C ILE A 46 -11.19 -32.84 16.69
N ALA A 47 -10.83 -33.94 16.02
CA ALA A 47 -9.47 -34.17 15.53
C ALA A 47 -8.98 -33.04 14.62
N TRP A 48 -9.85 -32.51 13.74
CA TRP A 48 -9.58 -31.35 12.87
C TRP A 48 -9.13 -30.10 13.65
N TYR A 49 -9.63 -29.92 14.88
CA TYR A 49 -9.24 -28.78 15.71
C TYR A 49 -7.82 -28.96 16.24
N LYS A 50 -7.50 -30.17 16.73
CA LYS A 50 -6.20 -30.50 17.30
C LYS A 50 -5.10 -30.52 16.21
N SER A 51 -5.37 -31.12 15.05
CA SER A 51 -4.37 -31.32 14.00
C SER A 51 -4.23 -30.11 13.08
N ASP A 52 -5.33 -29.62 12.50
CA ASP A 52 -5.28 -28.58 11.48
C ASP A 52 -5.43 -27.18 12.08
N TYR A 53 -6.44 -26.93 12.93
CA TYR A 53 -6.76 -25.58 13.41
C TYR A 53 -5.64 -24.97 14.28
N LEU A 54 -5.11 -25.73 15.24
CA LEU A 54 -4.12 -25.23 16.19
C LEU A 54 -2.68 -25.30 15.67
N ASN A 55 -2.37 -26.28 14.81
CA ASN A 55 -0.99 -26.60 14.44
C ASN A 55 -0.60 -26.20 13.01
N THR A 56 -1.52 -25.65 12.21
CA THR A 56 -1.23 -25.27 10.81
C THR A 56 -1.61 -23.82 10.50
N SER A 57 -1.08 -23.30 9.39
CA SER A 57 -1.49 -22.01 8.81
C SER A 57 -2.49 -22.18 7.66
N LYS A 58 -3.07 -23.37 7.50
CA LYS A 58 -4.07 -23.65 6.47
C LYS A 58 -5.32 -22.84 6.76
N LYS A 59 -6.04 -22.46 5.71
CA LYS A 59 -7.26 -21.63 5.84
C LYS A 59 -8.48 -22.42 5.40
N VAL A 60 -9.59 -22.21 6.08
CA VAL A 60 -10.90 -22.76 5.70
C VAL A 60 -11.52 -21.89 4.62
N ASP A 61 -12.12 -22.49 3.58
CA ASP A 61 -12.86 -21.76 2.52
C ASP A 61 -13.88 -22.72 1.89
N TYR A 62 -15.14 -22.60 2.30
CA TYR A 62 -16.24 -23.36 1.71
C TYR A 62 -17.07 -22.50 0.73
N THR A 63 -17.78 -23.16 -0.19
CA THR A 63 -18.73 -22.46 -1.07
C THR A 63 -19.91 -23.32 -1.47
N ILE A 64 -21.07 -22.68 -1.65
CA ILE A 64 -22.25 -23.32 -2.24
C ILE A 64 -22.09 -23.33 -3.77
N LYS A 65 -21.65 -24.46 -4.33
CA LYS A 65 -21.37 -24.60 -5.77
C LYS A 65 -22.64 -24.61 -6.61
N LYS A 66 -23.68 -25.34 -6.21
CA LYS A 66 -24.94 -25.47 -6.98
C LYS A 66 -26.12 -25.70 -6.04
N ILE A 67 -27.29 -25.21 -6.46
CA ILE A 67 -28.59 -25.52 -5.86
C ILE A 67 -29.47 -26.04 -6.99
N VAL A 68 -30.15 -27.16 -6.77
CA VAL A 68 -31.13 -27.76 -7.69
C VAL A 68 -32.42 -27.97 -6.91
N LYS A 69 -33.51 -27.33 -7.37
CA LYS A 69 -34.85 -27.55 -6.81
C LYS A 69 -35.38 -28.93 -7.26
N LYS A 70 -35.89 -29.72 -6.32
CA LYS A 70 -36.54 -31.01 -6.55
C LYS A 70 -37.84 -31.04 -5.74
N ASN A 71 -38.96 -30.67 -6.37
CA ASN A 71 -40.29 -30.61 -5.73
C ASN A 71 -40.24 -29.89 -4.36
N ASP A 72 -40.28 -30.65 -3.26
CA ASP A 72 -40.28 -30.23 -1.85
C ASP A 72 -38.89 -30.12 -1.20
N SER A 73 -37.82 -30.35 -1.98
CA SER A 73 -36.45 -30.40 -1.50
C SER A 73 -35.47 -29.63 -2.39
N LEU A 74 -34.32 -29.29 -1.82
CA LEU A 74 -33.19 -28.67 -2.48
C LEU A 74 -32.00 -29.62 -2.41
N GLU A 75 -31.48 -30.02 -3.57
CA GLU A 75 -30.16 -30.64 -3.66
C GLU A 75 -29.10 -29.54 -3.75
N ILE A 76 -28.23 -29.48 -2.75
CA ILE A 76 -27.18 -28.47 -2.63
C ILE A 76 -25.82 -29.16 -2.77
N SER A 77 -24.96 -28.59 -3.60
CA SER A 77 -23.57 -29.02 -3.70
C SER A 77 -22.67 -28.04 -2.95
N VAL A 78 -22.00 -28.49 -1.89
CA VAL A 78 -21.05 -27.72 -1.10
C VAL A 78 -19.64 -28.17 -1.46
N LEU A 79 -18.78 -27.20 -1.79
CA LEU A 79 -17.39 -27.43 -2.19
C LEU A 79 -16.45 -26.89 -1.12
N ASN A 80 -15.49 -27.71 -0.69
CA ASN A 80 -14.29 -27.26 0.01
C ASN A 80 -13.27 -26.76 -1.02
N LYS A 81 -12.83 -25.52 -0.90
CA LYS A 81 -11.87 -24.91 -1.83
C LYS A 81 -10.42 -25.05 -1.36
N ARG A 82 -10.20 -25.56 -0.15
CA ARG A 82 -8.88 -25.65 0.48
C ARG A 82 -8.70 -26.99 1.18
N ASN A 83 -7.46 -27.35 1.51
CA ASN A 83 -7.15 -28.61 2.18
C ASN A 83 -7.29 -28.48 3.71
N PHE A 84 -8.46 -28.05 4.18
CA PHE A 84 -8.81 -27.96 5.60
C PHE A 84 -10.24 -28.46 5.76
N ILE A 85 -10.44 -29.55 6.51
CA ILE A 85 -11.77 -30.13 6.76
C ILE A 85 -12.25 -29.68 8.15
N ALA A 86 -13.15 -28.70 8.18
CA ALA A 86 -13.81 -28.25 9.40
C ALA A 86 -15.33 -28.52 9.29
N PRO A 87 -16.03 -28.74 10.42
CA PRO A 87 -17.47 -28.59 10.44
C PRO A 87 -17.87 -27.22 9.91
N ILE A 88 -19.06 -27.10 9.32
CA ILE A 88 -19.59 -25.81 8.91
C ILE A 88 -21.11 -25.82 8.98
N GLN A 89 -21.69 -24.71 9.43
CA GLN A 89 -23.15 -24.57 9.49
C GLN A 89 -23.70 -24.07 8.16
N LEU A 90 -24.74 -24.72 7.68
CA LEU A 90 -25.61 -24.26 6.62
C LEU A 90 -26.83 -23.56 7.22
N TYR A 91 -27.17 -22.42 6.64
CA TYR A 91 -28.28 -21.56 7.04
C TYR A 91 -29.24 -21.36 5.87
N GLY A 92 -30.53 -21.43 6.15
CA GLY A 92 -31.59 -20.90 5.28
C GLY A 92 -32.05 -19.56 5.82
N ILE A 93 -32.08 -18.57 4.94
CA ILE A 93 -32.35 -17.17 5.28
C ILE A 93 -33.60 -16.70 4.54
N HIS A 94 -34.48 -16.01 5.26
CA HIS A 94 -35.64 -15.31 4.72
C HIS A 94 -35.69 -13.91 5.34
N ASN A 95 -35.81 -12.84 4.53
CA ASN A 95 -35.85 -11.45 5.04
C ASN A 95 -34.74 -11.06 6.03
N LYS A 96 -33.52 -11.62 5.85
CA LYS A 96 -32.35 -11.47 6.75
C LYS A 96 -32.44 -12.23 8.08
N GLU A 97 -33.49 -12.99 8.32
CA GLU A 97 -33.65 -13.85 9.48
C GLU A 97 -33.27 -15.30 9.17
N ILE A 98 -32.74 -15.99 10.17
CA ILE A 98 -32.38 -17.40 10.08
C ILE A 98 -33.62 -18.24 10.35
N VAL A 99 -34.08 -18.99 9.35
CA VAL A 99 -35.26 -19.88 9.46
C VAL A 99 -34.90 -21.36 9.37
N TYR A 100 -33.64 -21.67 9.05
CA TYR A 100 -33.12 -23.03 8.97
C TYR A 100 -31.64 -23.06 9.34
N LYS A 101 -31.21 -24.09 10.09
CA LYS A 101 -29.81 -24.29 10.51
C LYS A 101 -29.47 -25.78 10.51
N LYS A 102 -28.33 -26.16 9.93
CA LYS A 102 -27.83 -27.55 9.93
C LYS A 102 -26.30 -27.61 9.92
N TRP A 103 -25.72 -28.45 10.74
CA TRP A 103 -24.28 -28.75 10.69
C TRP A 103 -23.95 -29.69 9.53
N LEU A 104 -22.88 -29.36 8.82
CA LEU A 104 -22.24 -30.20 7.82
C LEU A 104 -20.85 -30.56 8.33
N VAL A 105 -20.50 -31.85 8.27
CA VAL A 105 -19.22 -32.39 8.78
C VAL A 105 -18.54 -33.21 7.68
N GLY A 106 -17.21 -33.28 7.71
CA GLY A 106 -16.44 -34.15 6.81
C GLY A 106 -16.45 -33.75 5.33
N ILE A 107 -16.64 -32.46 5.01
CA ILE A 107 -16.60 -31.99 3.61
C ILE A 107 -15.14 -31.81 3.18
N ASP A 108 -14.61 -32.81 2.48
CA ASP A 108 -13.23 -32.84 1.95
C ASP A 108 -13.11 -32.14 0.58
N SER A 109 -14.11 -32.30 -0.28
CA SER A 109 -14.09 -31.93 -1.68
C SER A 109 -15.49 -31.41 -2.06
N LEU A 110 -16.25 -32.14 -2.88
CA LEU A 110 -17.61 -31.79 -3.28
C LEU A 110 -18.62 -32.74 -2.65
N THR A 111 -19.42 -32.25 -1.72
CA THR A 111 -20.48 -33.03 -1.08
C THR A 111 -21.84 -32.54 -1.55
N LYS A 112 -22.74 -33.48 -1.84
CA LYS A 112 -24.16 -33.18 -2.11
C LYS A 112 -24.98 -33.48 -0.88
N ILE A 113 -25.89 -32.56 -0.55
CA ILE A 113 -26.84 -32.70 0.55
C ILE A 113 -28.23 -32.33 0.07
N THR A 114 -29.23 -32.99 0.64
CA THR A 114 -30.64 -32.67 0.41
C THR A 114 -31.22 -32.05 1.67
N ILE A 115 -31.92 -30.93 1.51
CA ILE A 115 -32.65 -30.25 2.59
C ILE A 115 -34.07 -29.91 2.14
N PRO A 116 -35.05 -29.77 3.04
CA PRO A 116 -36.41 -29.38 2.67
C PRO A 116 -36.50 -27.91 2.26
N THR A 117 -37.48 -27.55 1.42
CA THR A 117 -37.78 -26.15 1.06
C THR A 117 -38.58 -25.45 2.18
N ASN A 118 -37.92 -25.09 3.29
CA ASN A 118 -38.58 -24.47 4.46
C ASN A 118 -38.73 -22.94 4.35
N GLY A 119 -39.28 -22.43 3.25
CA GLY A 119 -39.66 -21.00 3.13
C GLY A 119 -38.52 -19.97 3.08
N PHE A 120 -37.25 -20.40 3.12
CA PHE A 120 -36.10 -19.51 2.87
C PHE A 120 -35.91 -19.24 1.37
N ASP A 121 -35.36 -18.09 1.01
CA ASP A 121 -35.06 -17.68 -0.38
C ASP A 121 -33.55 -17.68 -0.70
N ARG A 122 -32.73 -17.81 0.34
CA ARG A 122 -31.27 -17.81 0.25
C ARG A 122 -30.65 -18.83 1.19
N LEU A 123 -29.50 -19.36 0.76
CA LEU A 123 -28.62 -20.18 1.57
C LEU A 123 -27.32 -19.45 1.89
N SER A 124 -26.81 -19.67 3.10
CA SER A 124 -25.51 -19.17 3.56
C SER A 124 -24.76 -20.26 4.32
N LEU A 125 -23.45 -20.35 4.13
CA LEU A 125 -22.57 -21.10 5.02
C LEU A 125 -21.99 -20.14 6.07
N ASN A 126 -21.87 -20.60 7.32
CA ASN A 126 -21.20 -19.84 8.39
C ASN A 126 -21.73 -18.39 8.53
N HIS A 127 -23.06 -18.24 8.55
CA HIS A 127 -23.74 -16.94 8.58
C HIS A 127 -23.38 -16.10 9.82
N GLU A 128 -23.16 -16.76 10.96
CA GLU A 128 -22.83 -16.13 12.24
C GLU A 128 -21.31 -15.87 12.41
N PHE A 129 -20.49 -16.25 11.43
CA PHE A 129 -19.04 -15.99 11.37
C PHE A 129 -18.20 -16.58 12.50
N TYR A 130 -18.71 -17.59 13.22
CA TYR A 130 -17.94 -18.29 14.26
C TYR A 130 -16.69 -18.98 13.71
N LEU A 131 -16.79 -19.57 12.51
CA LEU A 131 -15.67 -20.22 11.84
C LEU A 131 -14.84 -19.17 11.07
N PRO A 132 -13.55 -18.99 11.36
CA PRO A 132 -12.72 -18.05 10.62
C PRO A 132 -12.42 -18.60 9.23
N GLU A 133 -13.04 -18.02 8.20
CA GLU A 133 -12.84 -18.43 6.81
C GLU A 133 -12.05 -17.40 6.01
N TYR A 134 -11.34 -17.89 4.99
CA TYR A 134 -10.60 -17.05 4.06
C TYR A 134 -11.53 -16.11 3.27
N ASN A 135 -12.73 -16.57 2.90
CA ASN A 135 -13.62 -15.78 2.04
C ASN A 135 -15.11 -16.08 2.28
N LEU A 136 -15.67 -15.43 3.30
CA LEU A 136 -17.10 -15.46 3.66
C LEU A 136 -18.05 -15.04 2.52
N ARG A 137 -17.57 -14.41 1.45
CA ARG A 137 -18.41 -13.94 0.33
C ARG A 137 -18.90 -15.09 -0.55
N ASN A 138 -18.13 -16.18 -0.62
CA ASN A 138 -18.47 -17.35 -1.44
C ASN A 138 -19.54 -18.24 -0.77
N ASN A 139 -19.89 -17.93 0.47
CA ASN A 139 -20.80 -18.74 1.27
C ASN A 139 -22.27 -18.53 0.90
N TRP A 140 -22.57 -17.54 0.07
CA TRP A 140 -23.94 -17.09 -0.19
C TRP A 140 -24.44 -17.52 -1.57
N LYS A 141 -25.66 -18.04 -1.62
CA LYS A 141 -26.32 -18.34 -2.88
C LYS A 141 -27.83 -18.20 -2.78
N ASN A 142 -28.41 -17.47 -3.73
CA ASN A 142 -29.86 -17.42 -3.88
C ASN A 142 -30.36 -18.76 -4.42
N ILE A 143 -31.52 -19.22 -3.96
CA ILE A 143 -32.12 -20.44 -4.48
C ILE A 143 -32.53 -20.22 -5.93
N ASP A 144 -33.10 -19.04 -6.23
CA ASP A 144 -33.37 -18.61 -7.59
C ASP A 144 -32.15 -17.95 -8.23
N LYS A 145 -31.96 -18.21 -9.53
CA LYS A 145 -30.87 -17.60 -10.29
C LYS A 145 -31.09 -16.09 -10.38
N LYS A 146 -30.17 -15.31 -9.81
CA LYS A 146 -30.10 -13.85 -9.92
C LYS A 146 -28.76 -13.44 -10.53
N LEU A 147 -28.69 -12.24 -11.12
CA LEU A 147 -27.45 -11.70 -11.70
C LEU A 147 -26.32 -11.62 -10.66
N PHE A 148 -26.66 -11.25 -9.42
CA PHE A 148 -25.73 -11.25 -8.30
C PHE A 148 -26.24 -12.17 -7.18
N ASN A 149 -25.34 -12.97 -6.62
CA ASN A 149 -25.64 -13.80 -5.44
C ASN A 149 -25.89 -12.95 -4.18
N ARG A 150 -25.45 -11.70 -4.19
CA ARG A 150 -25.54 -10.77 -3.06
C ARG A 150 -26.06 -9.40 -3.55
N PRO A 151 -26.96 -8.75 -2.82
CA PRO A 151 -27.44 -7.41 -3.18
C PRO A 151 -26.28 -6.39 -3.17
N VAL A 152 -26.35 -5.41 -4.07
CA VAL A 152 -25.41 -4.28 -4.09
C VAL A 152 -25.78 -3.30 -2.98
N GLN A 153 -24.78 -2.76 -2.28
CA GLN A 153 -24.97 -1.73 -1.26
C GLN A 153 -24.00 -0.59 -1.52
N LEU A 154 -24.52 0.62 -1.71
CA LEU A 154 -23.71 1.83 -1.71
C LEU A 154 -23.50 2.29 -0.28
N LYS A 155 -22.26 2.63 0.09
CA LYS A 155 -21.93 3.10 1.43
C LYS A 155 -21.01 4.31 1.39
N PHE A 156 -21.38 5.34 2.13
CA PHE A 156 -20.54 6.51 2.29
C PHE A 156 -19.38 6.16 3.23
N MET A 157 -18.15 6.44 2.78
CA MET A 157 -16.91 6.16 3.51
C MET A 157 -16.63 4.67 3.76
N LYS A 158 -15.35 4.38 3.94
CA LYS A 158 -14.84 3.03 4.18
C LYS A 158 -15.35 2.44 5.51
N ASP A 159 -15.73 1.15 5.51
CA ASP A 159 -16.13 0.41 6.72
C ASP A 159 -15.65 -1.06 6.73
N ILE A 160 -15.96 -1.80 7.79
CA ILE A 160 -15.87 -3.25 7.90
C ILE A 160 -16.74 -3.90 6.82
N GLU A 161 -16.24 -4.99 6.23
CA GLU A 161 -16.97 -5.74 5.21
C GLU A 161 -18.20 -6.41 5.79
N ASN A 162 -19.35 -6.26 5.12
CA ASN A 162 -20.53 -7.08 5.38
C ASN A 162 -20.63 -8.17 4.29
N PRO A 163 -20.41 -9.47 4.62
CA PRO A 163 -20.45 -10.56 3.65
C PRO A 163 -21.80 -10.74 2.95
N TYR A 164 -22.90 -10.23 3.51
CA TYR A 164 -24.24 -10.27 2.90
C TYR A 164 -24.33 -9.40 1.63
N TYR A 165 -23.52 -8.35 1.52
CA TYR A 165 -23.63 -7.35 0.45
C TYR A 165 -22.41 -7.31 -0.49
N ASN A 166 -22.66 -6.94 -1.74
CA ASN A 166 -21.64 -6.43 -2.66
C ASN A 166 -21.49 -4.91 -2.40
N GLN A 167 -20.60 -4.55 -1.48
CA GLN A 167 -20.44 -3.16 -1.05
C GLN A 167 -19.58 -2.34 -2.03
N ILE A 168 -20.10 -1.18 -2.41
CA ILE A 168 -19.41 -0.14 -3.16
C ILE A 168 -19.34 1.09 -2.26
N PHE A 169 -18.12 1.51 -1.94
CA PHE A 169 -17.83 2.67 -1.12
C PHE A 169 -17.62 3.88 -2.01
N TYR A 170 -18.26 4.99 -1.66
CA TYR A 170 -17.99 6.30 -2.24
C TYR A 170 -17.42 7.23 -1.16
N THR A 171 -16.28 7.83 -1.44
CA THR A 171 -15.51 8.65 -0.49
C THR A 171 -15.04 9.92 -1.19
N PRO A 172 -15.44 11.11 -0.72
CA PRO A 172 -14.91 12.36 -1.26
C PRO A 172 -13.39 12.41 -1.06
N GLU A 173 -12.67 12.78 -2.11
CA GLU A 173 -11.23 13.01 -2.06
C GLU A 173 -10.94 14.39 -2.65
N ALA A 174 -9.99 15.09 -2.03
CA ALA A 174 -9.52 16.38 -2.52
C ALA A 174 -8.00 16.36 -2.59
N ARG A 175 -7.45 16.93 -3.66
CA ARG A 175 -6.03 17.19 -3.82
C ARG A 175 -5.82 18.56 -4.45
N TYR A 176 -4.59 19.03 -4.44
CA TYR A 176 -4.22 20.27 -5.11
C TYR A 176 -3.03 20.04 -6.02
N ASN A 177 -3.08 20.65 -7.21
CA ASN A 177 -1.90 20.94 -8.01
C ASN A 177 -2.08 22.32 -8.65
N PHE A 178 -0.99 22.96 -9.04
CA PHE A 178 -1.01 24.36 -9.46
C PHE A 178 -1.80 24.60 -10.76
N TYR A 179 -1.90 23.60 -11.63
CA TYR A 179 -2.54 23.73 -12.94
C TYR A 179 -4.04 23.45 -12.87
N ASP A 180 -4.44 22.41 -12.15
CA ASP A 180 -5.84 22.09 -11.91
C ASP A 180 -6.48 22.91 -10.78
N GLY A 181 -5.67 23.52 -9.90
CA GLY A 181 -6.15 24.16 -8.68
C GLY A 181 -6.61 23.13 -7.66
N LEU A 182 -7.77 23.37 -7.04
CA LEU A 182 -8.41 22.38 -6.18
C LEU A 182 -9.03 21.30 -7.06
N VAL A 183 -8.59 20.06 -6.88
CA VAL A 183 -9.12 18.90 -7.58
C VAL A 183 -10.07 18.17 -6.64
N LEU A 184 -11.36 18.22 -6.97
CA LEU A 184 -12.41 17.56 -6.22
C LEU A 184 -12.76 16.24 -6.90
N GLY A 185 -12.66 15.14 -6.18
CA GLY A 185 -12.94 13.80 -6.69
C GLY A 185 -13.83 12.98 -5.79
N MET A 186 -14.45 11.95 -6.37
CA MET A 186 -15.24 10.96 -5.64
C MET A 186 -14.64 9.57 -5.85
N ALA A 187 -13.97 9.04 -4.83
CA ALA A 187 -13.41 7.71 -4.89
C ALA A 187 -14.50 6.65 -4.77
N ILE A 188 -14.70 5.87 -5.84
CA ILE A 188 -15.60 4.72 -5.91
C ILE A 188 -14.74 3.45 -5.80
N SER A 189 -14.96 2.63 -4.78
CA SER A 189 -14.11 1.47 -4.51
C SER A 189 -14.85 0.34 -3.80
N ASN A 190 -14.29 -0.88 -3.83
CA ASN A 190 -14.75 -1.97 -2.96
C ASN A 190 -13.85 -2.17 -1.73
N LYS A 191 -12.94 -1.22 -1.43
CA LYS A 191 -11.91 -1.38 -0.40
C LYS A 191 -12.48 -1.23 1.00
N THR A 192 -12.41 -2.30 1.79
CA THR A 192 -12.84 -2.37 3.20
C THR A 192 -11.67 -2.25 4.16
N LEU A 193 -11.94 -2.15 5.48
CA LEU A 193 -10.88 -2.06 6.50
C LEU A 193 -9.88 -3.21 6.37
N LEU A 194 -10.37 -4.43 6.21
CA LEU A 194 -9.60 -5.59 5.80
C LEU A 194 -9.46 -5.63 4.26
N ASN A 195 -8.26 -5.96 3.79
CA ASN A 195 -8.00 -6.05 2.36
C ASN A 195 -8.74 -7.23 1.73
N LYS A 196 -9.23 -7.02 0.50
CA LYS A 196 -9.84 -8.06 -0.34
C LYS A 196 -8.80 -8.56 -1.33
N SER A 197 -8.92 -9.83 -1.76
CA SER A 197 -8.07 -10.37 -2.82
C SER A 197 -8.23 -9.64 -4.15
N PHE A 198 -9.39 -9.07 -4.45
CA PHE A 198 -9.54 -8.18 -5.60
C PHE A 198 -10.06 -6.82 -5.13
N GLN A 199 -9.36 -5.76 -5.51
CA GLN A 199 -9.71 -4.39 -5.16
C GLN A 199 -9.76 -3.54 -6.43
N TYR A 200 -10.77 -2.69 -6.51
CA TYR A 200 -10.82 -1.62 -7.50
C TYR A 200 -11.00 -0.29 -6.78
N LYS A 201 -10.44 0.76 -7.37
CA LYS A 201 -10.67 2.15 -6.99
C LYS A 201 -10.69 2.99 -8.26
N MET A 202 -11.69 3.83 -8.41
CA MET A 202 -11.80 4.84 -9.46
C MET A 202 -12.06 6.18 -8.80
N ILE A 203 -11.40 7.23 -9.28
CA ILE A 203 -11.48 8.57 -8.69
C ILE A 203 -11.71 9.56 -9.83
N PRO A 204 -12.91 9.59 -10.43
CA PRO A 204 -13.30 10.70 -11.29
C PRO A 204 -13.18 12.00 -10.49
N SER A 205 -12.58 13.00 -11.12
CA SER A 205 -12.24 14.27 -10.48
C SER A 205 -12.47 15.45 -11.43
N TYR A 206 -12.58 16.64 -10.85
CA TYR A 206 -12.72 17.91 -11.58
C TYR A 206 -11.77 18.95 -10.99
N GLY A 207 -11.00 19.62 -11.85
CA GLY A 207 -10.08 20.69 -11.47
C GLY A 207 -10.76 22.05 -11.54
N THR A 208 -10.76 22.81 -10.44
CA THR A 208 -11.45 24.11 -10.37
C THR A 208 -10.77 25.23 -11.15
N LYS A 209 -9.46 25.13 -11.41
CA LYS A 209 -8.69 26.13 -12.17
C LYS A 209 -8.61 25.79 -13.66
N SER A 210 -8.44 24.50 -13.99
CA SER A 210 -8.37 24.00 -15.36
C SER A 210 -9.76 23.84 -16.00
N ASN A 211 -10.83 23.80 -15.20
CA ASN A 211 -12.19 23.47 -15.63
C ASN A 211 -12.28 22.13 -16.38
N ALA A 212 -11.36 21.20 -16.10
CA ALA A 212 -11.21 19.94 -16.82
C ALA A 212 -11.51 18.74 -15.92
N PHE A 213 -12.06 17.68 -16.54
CA PHE A 213 -12.17 16.37 -15.90
C PHE A 213 -10.80 15.70 -15.86
N SER A 214 -10.50 15.08 -14.73
CA SER A 214 -9.26 14.36 -14.47
C SER A 214 -9.56 13.16 -13.60
N GLY A 215 -8.56 12.34 -13.30
CA GLY A 215 -8.76 11.28 -12.32
C GLY A 215 -7.73 10.18 -12.37
N SER A 216 -8.05 9.12 -11.64
CA SER A 216 -7.23 7.92 -11.63
C SER A 216 -8.05 6.68 -11.38
N PHE A 217 -7.49 5.53 -11.74
CA PHE A 217 -8.05 4.24 -11.40
C PHE A 217 -6.94 3.26 -10.99
N SER A 218 -7.32 2.23 -10.25
CA SER A 218 -6.46 1.10 -9.92
C SER A 218 -7.28 -0.17 -9.80
N LEU A 219 -6.80 -1.25 -10.40
CA LEU A 219 -7.26 -2.63 -10.18
C LEU A 219 -6.10 -3.41 -9.57
N LEU A 220 -6.38 -4.12 -8.47
CA LEU A 220 -5.36 -4.84 -7.69
C LEU A 220 -5.87 -6.24 -7.38
N TYR A 221 -5.02 -7.24 -7.61
CA TYR A 221 -5.19 -8.59 -7.12
C TYR A 221 -4.12 -8.92 -6.07
N GLU A 222 -4.55 -9.34 -4.89
CA GLU A 222 -3.73 -9.77 -3.77
C GLU A 222 -3.84 -11.29 -3.60
N TYR A 223 -2.69 -11.95 -3.74
CA TYR A 223 -2.50 -13.35 -3.44
C TYR A 223 -1.63 -13.49 -2.18
N LEU A 224 -2.06 -14.34 -1.26
CA LEU A 224 -1.37 -14.62 0.00
C LEU A 224 -0.93 -16.08 0.01
N PRO A 225 0.30 -16.39 -0.45
CA PRO A 225 0.81 -17.76 -0.49
C PRO A 225 0.87 -18.38 0.91
N GLU A 226 0.47 -19.63 1.03
CA GLU A 226 0.62 -20.41 2.27
C GLU A 226 2.01 -21.07 2.32
N ASN A 227 3.08 -20.25 2.31
CA ASN A 227 4.46 -20.73 2.37
C ASN A 227 5.31 -19.97 3.40
N LYS A 228 6.59 -20.37 3.52
CA LYS A 228 7.54 -19.80 4.49
C LYS A 228 8.35 -18.62 3.97
N LYS A 229 8.32 -18.31 2.67
CA LYS A 229 9.24 -17.33 2.03
C LYS A 229 8.56 -16.04 1.59
N VAL A 230 7.35 -16.12 1.07
CA VAL A 230 6.61 -15.00 0.50
C VAL A 230 5.45 -14.66 1.43
N ASN A 231 5.37 -13.40 1.84
CA ASN A 231 4.24 -12.91 2.61
C ASN A 231 3.04 -12.64 1.71
N ARG A 232 3.30 -11.97 0.58
CA ARG A 232 2.26 -11.44 -0.29
C ARG A 232 2.77 -11.24 -1.72
N LEU A 233 1.92 -11.55 -2.69
CA LEU A 233 2.07 -11.16 -4.08
C LEU A 233 0.91 -10.23 -4.45
N LEU A 234 1.22 -9.01 -4.87
CA LEU A 234 0.25 -8.09 -5.46
C LEU A 234 0.53 -7.97 -6.95
N THR A 235 -0.50 -8.00 -7.77
CA THR A 235 -0.44 -7.61 -9.17
C THR A 235 -1.54 -6.62 -9.45
N GLY A 236 -1.33 -5.71 -10.40
CA GLY A 236 -2.35 -4.73 -10.68
C GLY A 236 -2.04 -3.89 -11.89
N ILE A 237 -3.03 -3.07 -12.25
CA ILE A 237 -2.90 -2.00 -13.20
C ILE A 237 -3.41 -0.72 -12.56
N SER A 238 -2.77 0.40 -12.88
CA SER A 238 -3.21 1.72 -12.48
C SER A 238 -3.07 2.68 -13.63
N GLY A 239 -3.87 3.73 -13.61
CA GLY A 239 -3.73 4.82 -14.56
C GLY A 239 -4.19 6.14 -13.96
N SER A 240 -3.67 7.23 -14.49
CA SER A 240 -4.02 8.57 -14.05
C SER A 240 -3.96 9.55 -15.21
N SER A 241 -4.76 10.61 -15.13
CA SER A 241 -4.72 11.72 -16.07
C SER A 241 -5.01 13.03 -15.35
N PHE A 242 -4.08 13.97 -15.42
CA PHE A 242 -4.13 15.28 -14.75
C PHE A 242 -3.35 16.33 -15.54
N GLN A 243 -3.47 17.61 -15.18
CA GLN A 243 -2.70 18.68 -15.79
C GLN A 243 -1.26 18.69 -15.25
N TYR A 244 -0.26 18.74 -16.14
CA TYR A 244 1.15 18.87 -15.75
C TYR A 244 1.73 20.25 -16.05
N ALA A 245 1.08 21.01 -16.92
CA ALA A 245 1.33 22.41 -17.18
C ALA A 245 -0.01 23.09 -17.49
N LYS A 246 -0.01 24.40 -17.69
CA LYS A 246 -1.22 25.13 -18.06
C LYS A 246 -1.78 24.56 -19.37
N ASP A 247 -3.03 24.10 -19.32
CA ASP A 247 -3.77 23.52 -20.45
C ASP A 247 -3.07 22.33 -21.13
N LEU A 248 -2.22 21.59 -20.39
CA LEU A 248 -1.52 20.41 -20.90
C LEU A 248 -1.64 19.22 -19.94
N THR A 249 -2.26 18.17 -20.45
CA THR A 249 -2.59 16.94 -19.74
C THR A 249 -1.47 15.91 -19.90
N TYR A 250 -1.23 15.12 -18.86
CA TYR A 250 -0.50 13.86 -18.99
C TYR A 250 -1.43 12.70 -18.68
N SER A 251 -1.12 11.54 -19.23
CA SER A 251 -1.79 10.28 -18.91
C SER A 251 -0.75 9.20 -18.64
N THR A 252 -0.99 8.40 -17.61
CA THR A 252 -0.18 7.23 -17.29
C THR A 252 -1.02 5.96 -17.31
N PHE A 253 -0.39 4.87 -17.76
CA PHE A 253 -0.89 3.51 -17.59
C PHE A 253 0.25 2.64 -17.07
N THR A 254 0.01 1.91 -15.98
CA THR A 254 1.07 1.23 -15.23
C THR A 254 0.58 -0.11 -14.73
N PRO A 255 0.82 -1.20 -15.48
CA PRO A 255 0.86 -2.54 -14.90
C PRO A 255 2.04 -2.67 -13.93
N PHE A 256 1.81 -3.34 -12.81
CA PHE A 256 2.81 -3.54 -11.76
C PHE A 256 2.62 -4.85 -11.02
N ALA A 257 3.69 -5.29 -10.35
CA ALA A 257 3.67 -6.38 -9.40
C ALA A 257 4.56 -6.07 -8.19
N LEU A 258 4.15 -6.54 -7.02
CA LEU A 258 4.90 -6.46 -5.76
C LEU A 258 5.00 -7.86 -5.16
N LEU A 259 6.22 -8.32 -4.93
CA LEU A 259 6.51 -9.50 -4.14
C LEU A 259 7.05 -9.06 -2.78
N GLU A 260 6.29 -9.29 -1.72
CA GLU A 260 6.68 -9.01 -0.34
C GLU A 260 7.20 -10.28 0.32
N LEU A 261 8.41 -10.22 0.87
CA LEU A 261 9.05 -11.35 1.54
C LEU A 261 8.55 -11.49 2.97
N LYS A 262 8.55 -12.73 3.47
CA LYS A 262 8.12 -13.02 4.84
C LYS A 262 9.18 -12.56 5.84
N ARG A 263 8.72 -11.93 6.91
CA ARG A 263 9.57 -11.50 8.04
C ARG A 263 10.04 -12.71 8.83
N LYS A 264 11.15 -12.57 9.55
CA LYS A 264 11.71 -13.65 10.38
C LYS A 264 10.79 -14.03 11.55
N SER A 265 10.10 -13.04 12.12
CA SER A 265 9.10 -13.24 13.18
C SER A 265 7.98 -12.21 13.10
N PHE A 266 6.88 -12.44 13.82
CA PHE A 266 5.78 -11.47 13.93
C PHE A 266 6.16 -10.20 14.71
N ARG A 267 7.23 -10.23 15.52
CA ARG A 267 7.77 -9.06 16.24
C ARG A 267 8.80 -8.28 15.42
N ASP A 268 9.28 -8.86 14.32
CA ASP A 268 10.22 -8.19 13.42
C ASP A 268 9.51 -7.07 12.66
N VAL A 269 10.01 -5.85 12.83
CA VAL A 269 9.51 -4.65 12.13
C VAL A 269 10.08 -4.52 10.72
N SER A 270 11.04 -5.38 10.35
CA SER A 270 11.65 -5.32 9.03
C SER A 270 10.67 -5.67 7.93
N ASN A 271 10.90 -5.11 6.75
CA ASN A 271 10.14 -5.37 5.56
C ASN A 271 11.06 -5.40 4.35
N SER A 272 10.84 -6.37 3.46
CA SER A 272 11.55 -6.50 2.20
C SER A 272 10.55 -6.74 1.08
N ALA A 273 10.70 -6.02 -0.02
CA ALA A 273 9.86 -6.24 -1.18
C ALA A 273 10.61 -5.98 -2.49
N LEU A 274 10.22 -6.74 -3.52
CA LEU A 274 10.58 -6.49 -4.91
C LEU A 274 9.35 -5.90 -5.60
N PHE A 275 9.48 -4.72 -6.20
CA PHE A 275 8.44 -4.04 -6.95
C PHE A 275 8.87 -3.89 -8.41
N THR A 276 8.01 -4.29 -9.32
CA THR A 276 8.20 -4.07 -10.76
C THR A 276 7.02 -3.33 -11.35
N SER A 277 7.29 -2.44 -12.30
CA SER A 277 6.28 -1.66 -12.98
C SER A 277 6.70 -1.36 -14.41
N PHE A 278 5.74 -1.31 -15.34
CA PHE A 278 5.97 -0.76 -16.67
C PHE A 278 5.12 0.50 -16.82
N VAL A 279 5.75 1.67 -16.75
CA VAL A 279 5.07 2.97 -16.77
C VAL A 279 5.01 3.46 -18.21
N MET A 280 3.82 3.51 -18.78
CA MET A 280 3.55 4.13 -20.07
C MET A 280 3.10 5.57 -19.81
N VAL A 281 3.77 6.54 -20.43
CA VAL A 281 3.48 7.96 -20.26
C VAL A 281 3.14 8.58 -21.61
N ASP A 282 2.06 9.35 -21.63
CA ASP A 282 1.65 10.17 -22.77
C ASP A 282 1.39 11.60 -22.28
N ARG A 283 2.09 12.59 -22.85
CA ARG A 283 1.99 14.01 -22.49
C ARG A 283 1.53 14.80 -23.69
N GLU A 284 0.55 15.67 -23.47
CA GLU A 284 0.15 16.66 -24.45
C GLU A 284 1.30 17.63 -24.72
N LYS A 285 1.52 17.94 -25.99
CA LYS A 285 2.57 18.85 -26.42
C LYS A 285 2.08 20.27 -26.31
N SER A 286 2.93 21.16 -25.80
CA SER A 286 2.66 22.59 -25.89
C SER A 286 2.61 23.02 -27.36
N PRO A 287 1.59 23.79 -27.79
CA PRO A 287 1.57 24.37 -29.13
C PRO A 287 2.69 25.40 -29.36
N THR A 288 3.23 25.98 -28.27
CA THR A 288 4.16 27.12 -28.31
C THR A 288 5.55 26.82 -27.75
N GLN A 289 5.74 25.74 -26.98
CA GLN A 289 7.07 25.31 -26.54
C GLN A 289 7.61 24.19 -27.41
N THR A 290 8.85 24.36 -27.87
CA THR A 290 9.66 23.30 -28.50
C THR A 290 10.22 22.35 -27.44
N GLN A 291 9.35 21.60 -26.75
CA GLN A 291 9.81 20.48 -25.94
C GLN A 291 10.35 19.37 -26.84
N HIS A 292 11.45 18.74 -26.43
CA HIS A 292 12.04 17.68 -27.23
C HIS A 292 11.08 16.50 -27.37
N ILE A 293 11.04 15.88 -28.56
CA ILE A 293 10.05 14.86 -28.92
C ILE A 293 10.08 13.65 -27.98
N GLU A 294 11.27 13.30 -27.47
CA GLU A 294 11.49 12.19 -26.54
C GLU A 294 10.78 12.35 -25.19
N THR A 295 10.41 13.58 -24.84
CA THR A 295 9.73 13.88 -23.57
C THR A 295 8.22 13.74 -23.67
N ASN A 296 7.65 13.50 -24.86
CA ASN A 296 6.19 13.50 -25.05
C ASN A 296 5.56 12.14 -24.76
N LYS A 297 6.15 11.06 -25.30
CA LYS A 297 5.63 9.71 -25.15
C LYS A 297 6.76 8.73 -24.98
N TYR A 298 6.75 8.00 -23.87
CA TYR A 298 7.80 7.06 -23.53
C TYR A 298 7.28 6.01 -22.57
N ASN A 299 8.01 4.90 -22.50
CA ASN A 299 7.73 3.79 -21.60
C ASN A 299 8.97 3.49 -20.77
N VAL A 300 8.78 3.28 -19.47
CA VAL A 300 9.87 2.95 -18.56
C VAL A 300 9.53 1.68 -17.80
N PHE A 301 10.34 0.64 -17.98
CA PHE A 301 10.30 -0.55 -17.14
C PHE A 301 11.18 -0.33 -15.90
N ASN A 302 10.63 -0.60 -14.73
CA ASN A 302 11.32 -0.48 -13.45
C ASN A 302 11.32 -1.81 -12.71
N ILE A 303 12.45 -2.12 -12.06
CA ILE A 303 12.55 -3.13 -11.01
C ILE A 303 13.22 -2.46 -9.82
N ASN A 304 12.58 -2.52 -8.66
CA ASN A 304 13.08 -1.95 -7.42
C ASN A 304 13.05 -2.99 -6.31
N TYR A 305 14.15 -3.13 -5.60
CA TYR A 305 14.20 -3.84 -4.33
C TYR A 305 14.26 -2.82 -3.19
N GLY A 306 13.44 -3.03 -2.16
CA GLY A 306 13.45 -2.20 -0.96
C GLY A 306 13.56 -3.06 0.30
N TYR A 307 14.40 -2.62 1.22
CA TYR A 307 14.52 -3.09 2.60
C TYR A 307 14.30 -1.92 3.57
N SER A 308 13.54 -2.15 4.63
CA SER A 308 13.35 -1.17 5.70
C SER A 308 13.25 -1.85 7.04
N LYS A 309 13.89 -1.29 8.06
CA LYS A 309 13.77 -1.70 9.47
C LYS A 309 13.60 -0.45 10.34
N PRO A 310 12.37 0.09 10.43
CA PRO A 310 12.10 1.35 11.12
C PRO A 310 11.87 1.11 12.61
N ASN A 311 12.94 1.00 13.41
CA ASN A 311 12.79 1.08 14.86
C ASN A 311 12.64 2.54 15.31
N ILE A 312 12.21 2.74 16.56
CA ILE A 312 12.02 4.08 17.13
C ILE A 312 13.36 4.83 17.28
N ILE A 313 14.41 4.12 17.72
CA ILE A 313 15.75 4.68 17.96
C ILE A 313 16.58 4.64 16.67
N GLU A 314 16.54 3.53 15.96
CA GLU A 314 17.33 3.29 14.75
C GLU A 314 16.41 3.00 13.55
N ASP A 315 16.51 3.79 12.49
CA ASP A 315 15.82 3.50 11.22
C ASP A 315 16.87 3.21 10.15
N LEU A 316 16.85 2.00 9.61
CA LEU A 316 17.71 1.58 8.50
C LEU A 316 16.85 1.28 7.27
N ARG A 317 17.19 1.93 6.16
CA ARG A 317 16.52 1.73 4.87
C ARG A 317 17.54 1.56 3.76
N PHE A 318 17.26 0.64 2.86
CA PHE A 318 18.04 0.42 1.67
C PHE A 318 17.12 0.18 0.48
N SER A 319 17.43 0.76 -0.67
CA SER A 319 16.74 0.48 -1.91
C SER A 319 17.70 0.42 -3.08
N GLY A 320 17.47 -0.51 -3.99
CA GLY A 320 18.14 -0.59 -5.28
C GLY A 320 17.11 -0.58 -6.40
N GLY A 321 17.42 0.11 -7.50
CA GLY A 321 16.52 0.26 -8.64
C GLY A 321 17.26 0.05 -9.95
N PHE A 322 16.59 -0.60 -10.89
CA PHE A 322 16.97 -0.69 -12.29
C PHE A 322 15.84 -0.12 -13.13
N GLN A 323 16.16 0.76 -14.07
CA GLN A 323 15.22 1.32 -15.03
C GLN A 323 15.75 1.12 -16.44
N VAL A 324 14.84 0.78 -17.37
CA VAL A 324 15.14 0.72 -18.80
C VAL A 324 14.00 1.32 -19.60
N ALA A 325 14.38 2.12 -20.58
CA ALA A 325 13.54 2.73 -21.59
C ALA A 325 14.25 2.60 -22.95
N ASP A 326 13.63 3.12 -24.01
CA ASP A 326 14.16 3.04 -25.37
C ASP A 326 15.56 3.67 -25.51
N LYS A 327 15.75 4.87 -24.93
CA LYS A 327 17.01 5.63 -25.04
C LYS A 327 17.95 5.49 -23.85
N PHE A 328 17.57 4.81 -22.78
CA PHE A 328 18.46 4.68 -21.61
C PHE A 328 18.21 3.43 -20.79
N SER A 329 19.25 3.01 -20.08
CA SER A 329 19.13 2.11 -18.94
C SER A 329 20.01 2.62 -17.81
N LYS A 330 19.49 2.59 -16.58
CA LYS A 330 20.19 3.13 -15.41
C LYS A 330 19.91 2.31 -14.16
N VAL A 331 20.91 2.27 -13.28
CA VAL A 331 20.85 1.64 -11.97
C VAL A 331 20.98 2.70 -10.89
N SER A 332 20.38 2.46 -9.74
CA SER A 332 20.50 3.34 -8.57
C SER A 332 20.46 2.54 -7.29
N ALA A 333 21.13 3.07 -6.27
CA ALA A 333 21.11 2.56 -4.90
C ALA A 333 20.94 3.75 -3.94
N THR A 334 20.19 3.53 -2.87
CA THR A 334 20.01 4.51 -1.80
C THR A 334 20.10 3.77 -0.47
N ALA A 335 20.90 4.29 0.45
CA ALA A 335 20.96 3.85 1.83
C ALA A 335 20.62 5.04 2.73
N GLN A 336 19.79 4.80 3.73
CA GLN A 336 19.42 5.81 4.72
C GLN A 336 19.56 5.19 6.11
N TYR A 337 20.16 5.96 7.00
CA TYR A 337 20.30 5.62 8.41
C TYR A 337 19.89 6.83 9.23
N ARG A 338 19.00 6.60 10.19
CA ARG A 338 18.60 7.60 11.18
C ARG A 338 18.83 7.05 12.58
N LEU A 339 19.36 7.89 13.44
CA LEU A 339 19.52 7.64 14.86
C LEU A 339 18.84 8.75 15.66
N LEU A 340 18.01 8.37 16.63
CA LEU A 340 17.47 9.26 17.65
C LEU A 340 18.29 9.10 18.93
N THR A 341 18.93 10.17 19.40
CA THR A 341 19.69 10.16 20.65
C THR A 341 18.79 10.20 21.88
N ASP A 342 19.37 9.88 23.05
CA ASP A 342 18.75 10.02 24.38
C ASP A 342 18.24 11.44 24.68
N THR A 343 18.89 12.45 24.10
CA THR A 343 18.54 13.88 24.18
C THR A 343 17.54 14.31 23.11
N ASN A 344 16.86 13.37 22.45
CA ASN A 344 15.93 13.60 21.35
C ASN A 344 16.55 14.44 20.20
N ARG A 345 17.83 14.21 19.90
CA ARG A 345 18.49 14.75 18.71
C ARG A 345 18.46 13.71 17.61
N GLN A 346 18.19 14.16 16.39
CA GLN A 346 18.15 13.30 15.23
C GLN A 346 19.47 13.42 14.47
N PHE A 347 20.06 12.28 14.13
CA PHE A 347 21.14 12.18 13.16
C PHE A 347 20.59 11.47 11.92
N ASP A 348 20.63 12.14 10.77
CA ASP A 348 20.29 11.52 9.49
C ASP A 348 21.54 11.39 8.63
N PHE A 349 21.68 10.23 8.01
CA PHE A 349 22.66 9.94 6.98
C PHE A 349 21.94 9.33 5.79
N ARG A 350 22.20 9.89 4.60
CA ARG A 350 21.70 9.36 3.33
C ARG A 350 22.86 9.26 2.35
N PHE A 351 22.95 8.12 1.69
CA PHE A 351 23.83 7.88 0.56
C PHE A 351 23.00 7.56 -0.66
N PHE A 352 23.32 8.18 -1.79
CA PHE A 352 22.74 7.87 -3.10
C PHE A 352 23.85 7.63 -4.11
N ALA A 353 23.70 6.60 -4.93
CA ALA A 353 24.54 6.38 -6.11
C ALA A 353 23.67 5.95 -7.28
N GLY A 354 23.84 6.59 -8.43
CA GLY A 354 23.13 6.28 -9.67
C GLY A 354 24.09 6.31 -10.86
N ALA A 355 23.94 5.36 -11.78
CA ALA A 355 24.75 5.29 -12.99
C ALA A 355 23.90 4.86 -14.18
N PHE A 356 24.11 5.51 -15.32
CA PHE A 356 23.61 5.04 -16.60
C PHE A 356 24.48 3.88 -17.10
N LEU A 357 23.86 2.76 -17.42
CA LEU A 357 24.50 1.66 -18.14
C LEU A 357 24.53 1.95 -19.65
N SER A 358 23.51 2.64 -20.13
CA SER A 358 23.41 3.19 -21.49
C SER A 358 22.62 4.48 -21.43
N ASN A 359 23.11 5.53 -22.09
CA ASN A 359 22.38 6.78 -22.23
C ASN A 359 22.54 7.37 -23.64
N LYS A 360 21.44 7.39 -24.40
CA LYS A 360 21.31 7.98 -25.73
C LYS A 360 20.28 9.11 -25.74
N THR A 361 19.87 9.62 -24.58
CA THR A 361 18.94 10.76 -24.51
C THR A 361 19.60 12.02 -25.03
N GLU A 362 18.79 12.91 -25.59
CA GLU A 362 19.24 14.20 -26.14
C GLU A 362 19.05 15.33 -25.13
N THR A 363 18.25 15.10 -24.09
CA THR A 363 17.96 16.04 -23.00
C THR A 363 18.25 15.45 -21.63
N ASP A 364 18.27 16.31 -20.61
CA ASP A 364 18.38 15.92 -19.18
C ASP A 364 17.06 15.46 -18.56
N PHE A 365 15.99 15.33 -19.35
CA PHE A 365 14.67 14.97 -18.83
C PHE A 365 14.66 13.62 -18.08
N PHE A 366 15.57 12.70 -18.45
CA PHE A 366 15.73 11.40 -17.81
C PHE A 366 17.00 11.28 -16.95
N SER A 367 17.83 12.33 -16.88
CA SER A 367 19.06 12.39 -16.10
C SER A 367 18.77 12.27 -14.59
N PHE A 368 19.79 11.87 -13.82
CA PHE A 368 19.69 12.00 -12.36
C PHE A 368 19.80 13.49 -11.99
N ALA A 369 18.98 13.95 -11.06
CA ALA A 369 19.02 15.31 -10.55
C ALA A 369 19.84 15.40 -9.27
N LEU A 370 20.66 16.45 -9.18
CA LEU A 370 21.39 16.79 -7.98
C LEU A 370 20.45 17.38 -6.92
N ASP A 371 19.57 18.31 -7.30
CA ASP A 371 18.65 19.03 -6.41
C ASP A 371 17.17 18.66 -6.63
N ARG A 372 16.63 18.88 -7.84
CA ARG A 372 15.20 18.73 -8.15
C ARG A 372 14.96 17.72 -9.28
N PRO A 373 14.47 16.51 -8.98
CA PRO A 373 14.11 15.51 -9.99
C PRO A 373 13.02 16.00 -10.96
N THR A 374 13.14 15.63 -12.24
CA THR A 374 12.27 16.06 -13.35
C THR A 374 10.85 15.46 -13.34
N ASP A 375 10.59 14.48 -12.45
CA ASP A 375 9.29 13.77 -12.33
C ASP A 375 8.78 13.12 -13.63
N TYR A 376 9.67 12.59 -14.47
CA TYR A 376 9.27 11.92 -15.72
C TYR A 376 8.36 10.68 -15.51
N LEU A 377 8.28 10.12 -14.30
CA LEU A 377 7.32 9.03 -14.00
C LEU A 377 5.99 9.53 -13.42
N PHE A 378 5.82 10.84 -13.23
CA PHE A 378 4.62 11.45 -12.65
C PHE A 378 4.26 10.88 -11.26
N GLN A 379 5.29 10.59 -10.47
CA GLN A 379 5.19 9.89 -9.19
C GLN A 379 5.42 10.80 -7.97
N TYR A 380 5.88 12.02 -8.19
CA TYR A 380 6.16 12.98 -7.13
C TYR A 380 5.00 13.94 -6.85
N ASP A 381 4.85 14.33 -5.58
CA ASP A 381 3.80 15.23 -5.08
C ASP A 381 4.16 16.73 -5.29
N TYR A 382 4.72 17.09 -6.46
CA TYR A 382 5.00 18.49 -6.79
C TYR A 382 3.70 19.28 -6.96
N LEU A 383 3.61 20.45 -6.31
CA LEU A 383 2.52 21.39 -6.47
C LEU A 383 2.57 22.03 -7.86
N GLY A 384 3.75 22.51 -8.29
CA GLY A 384 4.00 23.06 -9.62
C GLY A 384 5.15 22.34 -10.29
N ARG A 385 4.91 21.15 -10.87
CA ARG A 385 5.98 20.30 -11.42
C ARG A 385 6.77 20.91 -12.58
N SER A 386 6.14 21.77 -13.37
CA SER A 386 6.74 22.45 -14.54
C SER A 386 7.12 23.90 -14.24
N GLU A 387 6.98 24.35 -13.00
CA GLU A 387 7.35 25.70 -12.59
C GLU A 387 8.87 25.81 -12.45
N THR A 388 9.46 26.72 -13.21
CA THR A 388 10.91 27.00 -13.22
C THR A 388 11.28 28.25 -12.42
N SER A 389 10.29 29.06 -12.02
CA SER A 389 10.44 30.29 -11.25
C SER A 389 9.34 30.44 -10.19
N GLY A 390 9.45 31.47 -9.34
CA GLY A 390 8.50 31.73 -8.26
C GLY A 390 8.64 30.76 -7.08
N ILE A 391 7.67 30.81 -6.15
CA ILE A 391 7.71 30.00 -4.93
C ILE A 391 7.59 28.50 -5.22
N LEU A 392 6.85 28.11 -6.26
CA LEU A 392 6.60 26.68 -6.55
C LEU A 392 7.83 25.95 -7.12
N SER A 393 8.76 26.68 -7.75
CA SER A 393 10.03 26.09 -8.18
C SER A 393 10.99 25.84 -7.01
N GLN A 394 10.75 26.46 -5.85
CA GLN A 394 11.51 26.25 -4.61
C GLN A 394 11.08 24.99 -3.84
N GLN A 395 9.97 24.36 -4.22
CA GLN A 395 9.58 23.07 -3.66
C GLN A 395 10.62 22.02 -4.05
N ILE A 396 11.06 21.23 -3.08
CA ILE A 396 11.97 20.11 -3.28
C ILE A 396 11.35 18.81 -2.78
N ILE A 397 11.83 17.71 -3.33
CA ILE A 397 11.54 16.36 -2.86
C ILE A 397 12.88 15.68 -2.73
N ILE A 398 13.22 15.23 -1.51
CA ILE A 398 14.51 14.62 -1.22
C ILE A 398 14.58 13.24 -1.90
N ASN A 399 15.07 13.23 -3.12
CA ASN A 399 15.37 12.02 -3.88
C ASN A 399 16.60 12.25 -4.77
N GLU A 400 17.16 11.16 -5.32
CA GLU A 400 18.38 11.22 -6.13
C GLU A 400 19.52 11.95 -5.41
N GLY A 401 20.04 13.07 -5.94
CA GLY A 401 21.12 13.81 -5.29
C GLY A 401 20.74 14.43 -3.94
N GLY A 402 19.49 14.88 -3.80
CA GLY A 402 18.94 15.41 -2.56
C GLY A 402 19.53 16.75 -2.10
N PHE A 403 20.21 17.51 -2.97
CA PHE A 403 20.70 18.86 -2.68
C PHE A 403 19.56 19.88 -2.63
N LYS A 404 19.80 21.01 -1.98
CA LYS A 404 18.82 22.08 -1.73
C LYS A 404 19.19 23.33 -2.51
N SER A 405 20.47 23.58 -2.69
CA SER A 405 21.03 24.69 -3.47
C SER A 405 20.90 24.39 -4.96
N LYS A 406 20.53 25.41 -5.73
CA LYS A 406 20.47 25.31 -7.19
C LYS A 406 21.88 25.58 -7.75
N LEU A 407 22.66 24.53 -7.87
CA LEU A 407 24.05 24.61 -8.34
C LEU A 407 24.15 24.70 -9.87
N PRO A 408 25.29 25.15 -10.44
CA PRO A 408 25.45 25.28 -11.90
C PRO A 408 25.26 23.97 -12.66
N VAL A 409 25.68 22.84 -12.08
CA VAL A 409 25.49 21.50 -12.65
C VAL A 409 24.40 20.79 -11.85
N ALA A 410 23.16 20.83 -12.38
CA ALA A 410 21.98 20.28 -11.69
C ALA A 410 21.65 18.83 -12.07
N TYR A 411 22.19 18.33 -13.18
CA TYR A 411 21.86 17.01 -13.71
C TYR A 411 23.12 16.19 -14.02
N ALA A 412 22.97 14.87 -13.88
CA ALA A 412 23.98 13.87 -14.18
C ALA A 412 23.44 12.88 -15.22
N ASN A 413 24.00 12.91 -16.42
CA ASN A 413 23.62 12.04 -17.52
C ASN A 413 24.52 10.79 -17.68
N GLN A 414 25.57 10.64 -16.85
CA GLN A 414 26.35 9.40 -16.73
C GLN A 414 26.30 8.82 -15.32
N TRP A 415 26.65 9.60 -14.30
CA TRP A 415 26.77 9.12 -12.94
C TRP A 415 26.58 10.23 -11.91
N LEU A 416 25.93 9.88 -10.80
CA LEU A 416 25.72 10.74 -9.64
C LEU A 416 26.01 9.94 -8.38
N THR A 417 26.79 10.49 -7.47
CA THR A 417 26.89 9.97 -6.09
C THR A 417 26.82 11.11 -5.11
N THR A 418 25.99 10.97 -4.07
CA THR A 418 25.83 11.98 -3.03
C THR A 418 25.77 11.36 -1.65
N ILE A 419 26.21 12.15 -0.68
CA ILE A 419 26.05 11.94 0.75
C ILE A 419 25.32 13.16 1.27
N ASN A 420 24.22 12.96 1.97
CA ASN A 420 23.50 14.01 2.70
C ASN A 420 23.53 13.64 4.18
N THR A 421 23.87 14.61 5.04
CA THR A 421 23.91 14.41 6.48
C THR A 421 23.15 15.52 7.18
N SER A 422 22.45 15.22 8.28
CA SER A 422 21.92 16.24 9.17
C SER A 422 22.05 15.87 10.64
N VAL A 423 22.19 16.89 11.47
CA VAL A 423 22.27 16.78 12.93
C VAL A 423 21.29 17.76 13.56
N GLY A 424 20.42 17.26 14.43
CA GLY A 424 19.49 18.06 15.21
C GLY A 424 20.19 18.86 16.30
N LEU A 425 20.04 20.19 16.25
CA LEU A 425 20.44 21.12 17.31
C LEU A 425 19.28 21.41 18.27
N TRP A 426 18.06 21.45 17.74
CA TRP A 426 16.79 21.53 18.48
C TRP A 426 15.80 20.52 17.88
N ARG A 427 14.69 20.25 18.58
CA ARG A 427 13.61 19.36 18.10
C ARG A 427 13.19 19.60 16.63
N TRP A 428 13.21 20.85 16.17
CA TRP A 428 12.81 21.25 14.82
C TRP A 428 13.92 21.99 14.06
N LEU A 429 15.12 22.09 14.62
CA LEU A 429 16.26 22.82 14.03
C LEU A 429 17.40 21.85 13.78
N GLU A 430 17.76 21.67 12.52
CA GLU A 430 18.84 20.77 12.10
C GLU A 430 19.86 21.55 11.27
N VAL A 431 21.13 21.18 11.39
CA VAL A 431 22.17 21.59 10.44
C VAL A 431 22.42 20.44 9.49
N TYR A 432 22.47 20.72 8.19
CA TYR A 432 22.75 19.72 7.18
C TYR A 432 24.02 20.04 6.40
N ASN A 433 24.67 18.99 5.92
CA ASN A 433 25.84 19.06 5.03
C ASN A 433 25.72 17.98 3.98
N ASP A 434 25.86 18.38 2.71
CA ASP A 434 25.76 17.50 1.57
C ASP A 434 27.01 17.60 0.71
N VAL A 435 27.45 16.46 0.18
CA VAL A 435 28.60 16.34 -0.72
C VAL A 435 28.22 15.43 -1.86
N GLY A 436 28.64 15.76 -3.08
CA GLY A 436 28.26 15.03 -4.27
C GLY A 436 29.28 15.10 -5.38
N PHE A 437 29.23 14.11 -6.27
CA PHE A 437 30.00 14.05 -7.49
C PHE A 437 29.04 13.83 -8.65
N VAL A 438 29.10 14.73 -9.63
CA VAL A 438 28.24 14.73 -10.81
C VAL A 438 29.09 14.52 -12.04
N LYS A 439 28.73 13.55 -12.88
CA LYS A 439 29.43 13.26 -14.13
C LYS A 439 28.46 13.26 -15.30
N ASN A 440 28.78 14.10 -16.27
CA ASN A 440 28.14 14.19 -17.58
C ASN A 440 29.08 13.71 -18.69
N ARG A 441 28.50 13.27 -19.81
CA ARG A 441 29.22 12.92 -21.05
C ARG A 441 30.12 14.09 -21.46
N ASP A 442 31.36 13.76 -21.81
CA ASP A 442 32.36 14.72 -22.32
C ASP A 442 32.74 15.89 -21.38
N GLU A 443 32.23 15.90 -20.14
CA GLU A 443 32.56 16.90 -19.11
C GLU A 443 33.46 16.32 -18.01
N LYS A 444 34.22 17.15 -17.30
CA LYS A 444 34.94 16.71 -16.10
C LYS A 444 33.96 16.44 -14.95
N VAL A 445 34.37 15.60 -13.99
CA VAL A 445 33.56 15.38 -12.78
C VAL A 445 33.41 16.70 -12.02
N TYR A 446 32.17 17.08 -11.73
CA TYR A 446 31.84 18.24 -10.92
C TYR A 446 31.69 17.81 -9.46
N PHE A 447 32.52 18.39 -8.58
CA PHE A 447 32.43 18.22 -7.14
C PHE A 447 31.44 19.24 -6.56
N ALA A 448 30.35 18.75 -6.00
CA ALA A 448 29.29 19.53 -5.40
C ALA A 448 29.36 19.45 -3.87
N TYR A 449 29.13 20.57 -3.17
CA TYR A 449 28.94 20.59 -1.73
C TYR A 449 27.96 21.69 -1.33
N GLU A 450 27.26 21.48 -0.23
CA GLU A 450 26.42 22.50 0.41
C GLU A 450 26.27 22.27 1.91
N SER A 451 25.99 23.34 2.61
CA SER A 451 25.67 23.37 4.03
C SER A 451 24.54 24.35 4.28
N GLY A 452 23.67 24.01 5.22
CA GLY A 452 22.50 24.82 5.51
C GLY A 452 21.85 24.48 6.83
N VAL A 453 20.78 25.22 7.12
CA VAL A 453 19.89 24.97 8.25
C VAL A 453 18.54 24.48 7.74
N ARG A 454 17.99 23.45 8.37
CA ARG A 454 16.64 22.94 8.12
C ARG A 454 15.76 23.22 9.33
N LEU A 455 14.59 23.79 9.06
CA LEU A 455 13.48 23.88 9.99
C LEU A 455 12.50 22.74 9.67
N ASN A 456 12.46 21.74 10.53
CA ASN A 456 11.64 20.54 10.40
C ASN A 456 10.41 20.68 11.32
N PHE A 457 9.36 21.37 10.83
CA PHE A 457 8.14 21.59 11.61
C PHE A 457 7.31 20.31 11.71
N ILE A 458 7.15 19.62 10.58
CA ILE A 458 6.48 18.33 10.49
C ILE A 458 7.24 17.50 9.47
N HIS A 459 7.94 16.47 9.96
CA HIS A 459 8.76 15.61 9.13
C HIS A 459 8.01 15.04 7.91
N ASP A 460 8.62 15.14 6.73
CA ASP A 460 8.07 14.74 5.43
C ASP A 460 6.76 15.45 5.00
N ILE A 461 6.36 16.51 5.70
CA ILE A 461 5.13 17.27 5.40
C ILE A 461 5.39 18.76 5.23
N LEU A 462 6.10 19.38 6.18
CA LEU A 462 6.42 20.80 6.18
C LEU A 462 7.83 21.01 6.71
N GLU A 463 8.74 21.32 5.79
CA GLU A 463 10.13 21.57 6.09
C GLU A 463 10.61 22.76 5.29
N VAL A 464 11.50 23.57 5.86
CA VAL A 464 12.08 24.73 5.20
C VAL A 464 13.59 24.64 5.32
N TYR A 465 14.29 24.80 4.20
CA TYR A 465 15.74 24.72 4.11
C TYR A 465 16.30 26.09 3.75
N PHE A 466 17.34 26.47 4.48
CA PHE A 466 18.10 27.70 4.33
C PHE A 466 19.54 27.33 3.98
N PRO A 467 19.87 27.13 2.69
CA PRO A 467 21.25 26.96 2.26
C PRO A 467 22.06 28.21 2.63
N PHE A 468 23.24 28.07 3.21
CA PHE A 468 24.07 29.23 3.54
C PHE A 468 25.45 29.19 2.88
N TYR A 469 25.98 28.01 2.57
CA TYR A 469 27.28 27.86 1.90
C TYR A 469 27.25 26.70 0.92
N SER A 470 27.75 26.92 -0.29
CA SER A 470 27.84 25.88 -1.34
C SER A 470 28.93 26.21 -2.35
N ASN A 471 29.00 25.51 -3.48
CA ASN A 471 29.85 25.91 -4.61
C ASN A 471 29.56 27.35 -5.11
N LEU A 472 28.43 27.96 -4.72
CA LEU A 472 28.12 29.36 -4.99
C LEU A 472 28.80 30.33 -4.01
N GLY A 473 29.55 29.84 -3.03
CA GLY A 473 30.14 30.65 -1.96
C GLY A 473 29.16 30.89 -0.80
N TRP A 474 29.33 32.01 -0.10
CA TRP A 474 28.43 32.42 0.98
C TRP A 474 27.11 32.93 0.40
N GLU A 475 26.04 32.16 0.55
CA GLU A 475 24.77 32.42 -0.12
C GLU A 475 23.93 33.48 0.57
N LEU A 476 24.06 33.63 1.90
CA LEU A 476 23.26 34.54 2.72
C LEU A 476 23.43 36.01 2.35
N THR A 477 24.61 36.40 1.84
CA THR A 477 24.90 37.78 1.42
C THR A 477 24.60 38.02 -0.06
N GLN A 478 24.17 36.99 -0.80
CA GLN A 478 23.88 37.16 -2.22
C GLN A 478 22.52 37.84 -2.43
N PRO A 479 22.38 38.65 -3.49
CA PRO A 479 21.10 39.22 -3.86
C PRO A 479 20.02 38.15 -4.03
N SER A 480 18.79 38.48 -3.67
CA SER A 480 17.63 37.59 -3.82
C SER A 480 17.76 36.25 -3.08
N TYR A 481 18.40 36.24 -1.90
CA TYR A 481 18.53 35.04 -1.04
C TYR A 481 17.20 34.31 -0.79
N SER A 482 16.10 35.06 -0.68
CA SER A 482 14.75 34.49 -0.52
C SER A 482 14.36 33.51 -1.64
N THR A 483 14.96 33.63 -2.84
CA THR A 483 14.73 32.71 -3.96
C THR A 483 15.50 31.39 -3.85
N LYS A 484 16.44 31.30 -2.91
CA LYS A 484 17.30 30.15 -2.63
C LYS A 484 16.79 29.26 -1.51
N ILE A 485 15.87 29.79 -0.68
CA ILE A 485 15.13 29.02 0.30
C ILE A 485 14.40 27.89 -0.42
N ARG A 486 14.35 26.70 0.20
CA ARG A 486 13.59 25.55 -0.31
C ARG A 486 12.59 25.07 0.71
N PHE A 487 11.58 24.37 0.25
CA PHE A 487 10.64 23.74 1.16
C PHE A 487 10.17 22.38 0.68
N VAL A 488 9.86 21.51 1.65
CA VAL A 488 9.04 20.32 1.44
C VAL A 488 7.65 20.67 1.93
N LEU A 489 6.65 20.54 1.06
CA LEU A 489 5.25 20.74 1.41
C LEU A 489 4.41 19.63 0.80
N VAL A 490 3.66 18.92 1.65
CA VAL A 490 2.74 17.85 1.22
C VAL A 490 1.31 18.16 1.66
N ILE A 491 0.49 18.61 0.71
CA ILE A 491 -0.92 18.97 0.92
C ILE A 491 -1.80 17.74 0.72
N SER A 492 -1.74 16.80 1.67
CA SER A 492 -2.59 15.60 1.67
C SER A 492 -3.42 15.54 2.95
N PRO A 493 -4.76 15.72 2.89
CA PRO A 493 -5.63 15.65 4.06
C PRO A 493 -5.42 14.38 4.90
N LYS A 494 -5.15 13.25 4.22
CA LYS A 494 -4.87 11.97 4.87
C LYS A 494 -3.54 11.96 5.64
N LYS A 495 -2.45 12.51 5.07
CA LYS A 495 -1.15 12.59 5.76
C LYS A 495 -1.25 13.50 6.97
N ILE A 496 -1.90 14.66 6.83
CA ILE A 496 -2.12 15.63 7.91
C ILE A 496 -2.97 15.03 9.03
N TYR A 497 -4.10 14.38 8.71
CA TYR A 497 -4.94 13.71 9.70
C TYR A 497 -4.19 12.60 10.46
N ASN A 498 -3.41 11.78 9.75
CA ASN A 498 -2.62 10.72 10.38
C ASN A 498 -1.53 11.28 11.30
N PHE A 499 -0.91 12.40 10.93
CA PHE A 499 0.04 13.10 11.79
C PHE A 499 -0.65 13.62 13.06
N ALA A 500 -1.76 14.36 12.91
CA ALA A 500 -2.54 14.87 14.05
C ALA A 500 -2.99 13.75 15.00
N LYS A 501 -3.41 12.60 14.47
CA LYS A 501 -3.80 11.42 15.26
C LYS A 501 -2.64 10.81 16.05
N ARG A 502 -1.40 10.91 15.55
CA ARG A 502 -0.22 10.38 16.26
C ARG A 502 0.22 11.28 17.42
N GLY A 503 -0.21 12.54 17.44
CA GLY A 503 0.13 13.51 18.48
C GLY A 503 1.31 14.39 18.08
N PHE A 504 1.37 15.58 18.69
CA PHE A 504 2.50 16.51 18.58
C PHE A 504 3.50 16.14 19.68
N TYR A 505 4.61 15.50 19.34
CA TYR A 505 5.69 15.21 20.28
C TYR A 505 6.86 16.18 20.09
#